data_AF-A0A518I593-F1
#
_entry.id   AF-A0A518I593-F1
#
_cell.length_a   1.000
_cell.length_b   1.000
_cell.length_c   1.000
_cell.angle_alpha   90.00
_cell.angle_beta   90.00
_cell.angle_gamma   90.00
#
_symmetry.space_group_name_H-M   'P 1'
#
loop_
_entity.id
_entity.type
_entity.pdbx_description
1 polymer ?
#
loop_
_entity_poly.entity_id
_entity_poly.type
_entity_poly.pdbx_seq_one_letter_code
_entity_poly.pdbx_strand_id
1 'polypeptide(L)'
;MWIRLWFFLFLAVPLSCEKQEPLSQPSTALSSDARFEEFHAEIQNFCGSCHLCPEPGILTKESWRMQIPREYAHYEQSQHKQLRVPPMPEVIQYFESQAPEKHVLPQQTANPLPGPVTFRRQKIPNPATDQLPGVSNLNWTPDKKGTGELLITDLGSGEIGRILFTAGKPAFQSLAKRNHPAHIERVDLNQDQHDDYVIADLGSFGPEDHDRGKVTLLMFDEETQKYIPQQLQERLGRVADAKAADFDGDGDLDLIVAEFGWQKTGRLLYLKNDSPSKINLKFEKQVLDDRHGASHVVITDFNRDGLLDFVTLFSQEHEIIIAFLNQGDGRFKKETVYQASDPAYGSSSISLVDIDQDGDLDLLYTNGDTMDSFDLRPSHSLQWLENRGTFPFHHHRIAPLTGAYCATHGDFDGDGDIDLAACTMTWDYQEPRNTVVWYEQQKPGEFIPHPLDYSKGQHAVIEAGDFDADGDLDLAVGNFEPRETNQSAPAEWFSIWWNDGPGN
;
A
#
# COMPACT_ATOMS: atom_id res chain seq x y z
N MET A 1 -29.44 -21.89 15.79
CA MET A 1 -30.22 -22.93 16.52
C MET A 1 -30.05 -24.24 15.76
N TRP A 2 -29.65 -25.31 16.47
CA TRP A 2 -29.30 -26.69 16.01
C TRP A 2 -27.88 -26.84 15.43
N ILE A 3 -26.85 -27.47 16.05
CA ILE A 3 -26.63 -28.70 16.87
C ILE A 3 -26.29 -29.97 16.04
N ARG A 4 -24.96 -30.25 16.02
CA ARG A 4 -24.24 -31.51 16.36
C ARG A 4 -23.97 -32.64 15.35
N LEU A 5 -22.67 -33.02 15.43
CA LEU A 5 -22.03 -34.35 15.55
C LEU A 5 -22.14 -35.33 14.39
N TRP A 6 -20.98 -35.82 13.93
CA TRP A 6 -20.65 -37.26 13.91
C TRP A 6 -19.16 -37.47 14.24
N PHE A 7 -18.89 -38.39 15.17
CA PHE A 7 -17.60 -39.02 15.48
C PHE A 7 -17.65 -40.46 14.94
N PHE A 8 -16.56 -41.01 14.40
CA PHE A 8 -16.03 -42.34 14.79
C PHE A 8 -14.68 -42.65 14.13
N LEU A 9 -13.79 -43.21 14.96
CA LEU A 9 -12.44 -43.73 14.71
C LEU A 9 -12.35 -44.84 13.64
N PHE A 10 -11.16 -45.01 13.03
CA PHE A 10 -10.49 -46.32 12.95
C PHE A 10 -8.95 -46.21 13.01
N LEU A 11 -8.35 -47.31 13.47
CA LEU A 11 -7.07 -47.50 14.14
C LEU A 11 -5.79 -47.53 13.26
N ALA A 12 -4.69 -47.26 13.96
CA ALA A 12 -3.27 -47.25 13.58
C ALA A 12 -2.63 -48.63 13.34
N VAL A 13 -1.46 -48.65 12.67
CA VAL A 13 -0.28 -49.52 12.90
C VAL A 13 0.99 -48.77 12.42
N PRO A 14 2.17 -48.96 13.03
CA PRO A 14 3.14 -47.90 13.33
C PRO A 14 4.44 -47.98 12.52
N LEU A 15 5.18 -46.87 12.47
CA LEU A 15 6.64 -46.90 12.27
C LEU A 15 7.32 -45.89 13.22
N SER A 16 8.16 -46.49 14.06
CA SER A 16 9.13 -45.96 15.01
C SER A 16 9.81 -44.63 14.62
N CYS A 17 9.80 -43.66 15.53
CA CYS A 17 10.88 -42.69 15.68
C CYS A 17 11.18 -42.51 17.19
N GLU A 18 12.47 -42.36 17.50
CA GLU A 18 13.05 -42.45 18.84
C GLU A 18 12.47 -41.46 19.86
N LYS A 19 12.41 -41.90 21.11
CA LYS A 19 12.03 -41.08 22.27
C LYS A 19 12.96 -39.87 22.39
N GLN A 20 12.46 -38.67 22.15
CA GLN A 20 12.99 -37.49 22.83
C GLN A 20 12.47 -37.50 24.28
N GLU A 21 13.40 -37.33 25.22
CA GLU A 21 13.06 -37.25 26.64
C GLU A 21 12.09 -36.08 26.89
N PRO A 22 11.08 -36.26 27.77
CA PRO A 22 10.28 -35.13 28.21
C PRO A 22 11.19 -34.15 28.97
N LEU A 23 11.28 -32.92 28.47
CA LEU A 23 11.90 -31.82 29.22
C LEU A 23 11.19 -31.68 30.58
N SER A 24 12.01 -31.61 31.62
CA SER A 24 11.60 -31.52 33.02
C SER A 24 10.58 -30.39 33.25
N GLN A 25 9.58 -30.64 34.10
CA GLN A 25 8.64 -29.62 34.55
C GLN A 25 9.40 -28.41 35.13
N PRO A 26 8.95 -27.16 34.85
CA PRO A 26 9.58 -25.98 35.42
C PRO A 26 9.57 -26.08 36.94
N SER A 27 10.75 -25.84 37.53
CA SER A 27 10.98 -25.78 38.96
C SER A 27 10.00 -24.79 39.59
N THR A 28 9.29 -25.21 40.65
CA THR A 28 8.37 -24.38 41.45
C THR A 28 9.09 -23.30 42.29
N ALA A 29 10.33 -22.96 41.95
CA ALA A 29 11.15 -21.97 42.65
C ALA A 29 11.89 -21.04 41.67
N LEU A 30 11.23 -20.61 40.60
CA LEU A 30 11.71 -19.52 39.75
C LEU A 30 11.19 -18.19 40.31
N SER A 31 12.07 -17.19 40.47
CA SER A 31 11.65 -15.82 40.81
C SER A 31 10.66 -15.29 39.77
N SER A 32 9.87 -14.27 40.12
CA SER A 32 8.97 -13.59 39.17
C SER A 32 9.67 -13.23 37.85
N ASP A 33 10.93 -12.81 37.96
CA ASP A 33 11.75 -12.35 36.85
C ASP A 33 12.22 -13.53 35.99
N ALA A 34 12.59 -14.67 36.61
CA ALA A 34 12.94 -15.87 35.87
C ALA A 34 11.74 -16.50 35.15
N ARG A 35 10.54 -16.40 35.73
CA ARG A 35 9.29 -16.79 35.05
C ARG A 35 8.95 -15.83 33.90
N PHE A 36 9.21 -14.53 34.07
CA PHE A 36 9.00 -13.54 33.01
C PHE A 36 9.92 -13.79 31.81
N GLU A 37 11.21 -14.03 32.05
CA GLU A 37 12.19 -14.37 31.00
C GLU A 37 11.86 -15.69 30.28
N GLU A 38 11.49 -16.73 31.04
CA GLU A 38 11.05 -18.01 30.46
C GLU A 38 9.78 -17.82 29.61
N PHE A 39 8.84 -17.01 30.08
CA PHE A 39 7.62 -16.71 29.35
C PHE A 39 7.87 -15.82 28.12
N HIS A 40 8.80 -14.86 28.20
CA HIS A 40 9.23 -14.06 27.05
C HIS A 40 9.76 -14.95 25.92
N ALA A 41 10.60 -15.95 26.25
CA ALA A 41 11.06 -16.92 25.26
C ALA A 41 9.90 -17.76 24.68
N GLU A 42 8.90 -18.13 25.47
CA GLU A 42 7.70 -18.82 24.99
C GLU A 42 6.87 -17.95 24.03
N ILE A 43 6.73 -16.64 24.32
CA ILE A 43 6.09 -15.66 23.44
C ILE A 43 6.86 -15.53 22.13
N GLN A 44 8.18 -15.33 22.17
CA GLN A 44 9.00 -15.20 20.97
C GLN A 44 8.89 -16.45 20.08
N ASN A 45 8.87 -17.65 20.67
CA ASN A 45 8.73 -18.89 19.92
C ASN A 45 7.33 -19.10 19.33
N PHE A 46 6.27 -18.66 20.01
CA PHE A 46 4.90 -18.82 19.51
C PHE A 46 4.49 -17.70 18.56
N CYS A 47 4.56 -16.45 19.03
CA CYS A 47 4.15 -15.25 18.29
C CYS A 47 5.16 -14.83 17.22
N GLY A 48 6.45 -15.19 17.35
CA GLY A 48 7.50 -14.90 16.37
C GLY A 48 7.78 -16.04 15.38
N SER A 49 6.93 -17.07 15.34
CA SER A 49 7.16 -18.28 14.54
C SER A 49 6.94 -18.09 13.03
N CYS A 50 6.01 -17.21 12.65
CA CYS A 50 5.64 -16.95 11.26
C CYS A 50 6.25 -15.65 10.72
N HIS A 51 6.30 -14.62 11.55
CA HIS A 51 6.80 -13.28 11.26
C HIS A 51 7.48 -12.71 12.51
N LEU A 52 7.92 -11.45 12.47
CA LEU A 52 8.50 -10.78 13.64
C LEU A 52 7.51 -10.80 14.81
N CYS A 53 7.98 -11.14 16.00
CA CYS A 53 7.15 -11.03 17.20
C CYS A 53 6.85 -9.55 17.46
N PRO A 54 5.58 -9.15 17.66
CA PRO A 54 5.26 -7.75 17.86
C PRO A 54 5.80 -7.24 19.20
N GLU A 55 6.23 -5.99 19.20
CA GLU A 55 6.66 -5.27 20.38
C GLU A 55 5.44 -4.86 21.22
N PRO A 56 5.41 -5.13 22.54
CA PRO A 56 4.23 -4.81 23.34
C PRO A 56 3.79 -3.34 23.33
N GLY A 57 4.74 -2.43 23.10
CA GLY A 57 4.47 -1.00 23.02
C GLY A 57 3.80 -0.53 21.73
N ILE A 58 3.64 -1.38 20.70
CA ILE A 58 3.10 -0.96 19.39
C ILE A 58 1.59 -0.73 19.39
N LEU A 59 0.84 -1.47 20.23
CA LEU A 59 -0.61 -1.34 20.40
C LEU A 59 -0.96 -0.91 21.83
N THR A 60 -2.19 -0.41 22.01
CA THR A 60 -2.73 -0.12 23.34
C THR A 60 -3.08 -1.40 24.10
N LYS A 61 -3.23 -1.31 25.43
CA LYS A 61 -3.75 -2.42 26.25
C LYS A 61 -5.11 -2.93 25.77
N GLU A 62 -6.00 -2.02 25.38
CA GLU A 62 -7.32 -2.38 24.85
C GLU A 62 -7.18 -3.19 23.57
N SER A 63 -6.37 -2.71 22.62
CA SER A 63 -6.11 -3.41 21.37
C SER A 63 -5.48 -4.78 21.58
N TRP A 64 -4.52 -4.92 22.50
CA TRP A 64 -3.95 -6.25 22.81
C TRP A 64 -4.99 -7.25 23.31
N ARG A 65 -5.94 -6.82 24.17
CA ARG A 65 -7.04 -7.70 24.62
C ARG A 65 -7.93 -8.17 23.46
N MET A 66 -8.02 -7.38 22.39
CA MET A 66 -8.84 -7.69 21.22
C MET A 66 -8.08 -8.51 20.18
N GLN A 67 -6.78 -8.24 19.95
CA GLN A 67 -6.00 -8.89 18.91
C GLN A 67 -5.54 -10.30 19.28
N ILE A 68 -5.04 -10.52 20.51
CA ILE A 68 -4.51 -11.84 20.90
C ILE A 68 -5.56 -12.96 20.71
N PRO A 69 -6.83 -12.81 21.10
CA PRO A 69 -7.85 -13.83 20.81
C PRO A 69 -8.07 -14.10 19.32
N ARG A 70 -7.95 -13.09 18.45
CA ARG A 70 -8.08 -13.24 17.00
C ARG A 70 -6.93 -14.06 16.45
N GLU A 71 -5.69 -13.76 16.87
CA GLU A 71 -4.51 -14.49 16.40
C GLU A 71 -4.48 -15.95 16.87
N TYR A 72 -4.96 -16.23 18.08
CA TYR A 72 -5.16 -17.61 18.52
C TYR A 72 -6.20 -18.34 17.68
N ALA A 73 -7.31 -17.68 17.33
CA ALA A 73 -8.33 -18.26 16.46
C ALA A 73 -7.78 -18.51 15.04
N HIS A 74 -6.90 -17.65 14.54
CA HIS A 74 -6.19 -17.85 13.27
C HIS A 74 -5.24 -19.03 13.34
N TYR A 75 -4.40 -19.10 14.39
CA TYR A 75 -3.53 -20.26 14.62
C TYR A 75 -4.33 -21.56 14.71
N GLU A 76 -5.50 -21.54 15.37
CA GLU A 76 -6.46 -22.65 15.44
C GLU A 76 -7.02 -23.10 14.09
N GLN A 77 -7.03 -22.26 13.07
CA GLN A 77 -7.46 -22.59 11.71
C GLN A 77 -6.28 -22.88 10.76
N SER A 78 -5.07 -22.48 11.14
CA SER A 78 -3.86 -22.69 10.35
C SER A 78 -3.46 -24.16 10.23
N GLN A 79 -2.64 -24.47 9.22
CA GLN A 79 -2.03 -25.79 9.04
C GLN A 79 -0.80 -26.01 9.95
N HIS A 80 -0.27 -24.95 10.59
CA HIS A 80 0.97 -24.96 11.35
C HIS A 80 0.77 -25.38 12.82
N LYS A 81 0.28 -26.62 13.05
CA LYS A 81 -0.07 -27.13 14.40
C LYS A 81 1.08 -27.61 15.28
N GLN A 82 2.32 -27.21 14.97
CA GLN A 82 3.51 -27.80 15.57
C GLN A 82 4.03 -27.05 16.80
N LEU A 83 3.50 -25.86 17.07
CA LEU A 83 3.97 -25.02 18.17
C LEU A 83 3.29 -25.37 19.50
N ARG A 84 4.04 -25.25 20.58
CA ARG A 84 3.48 -25.20 21.93
C ARG A 84 2.73 -23.87 22.08
N VAL A 85 1.45 -23.96 22.42
CA VAL A 85 0.58 -22.80 22.57
C VAL A 85 0.59 -22.34 24.04
N PRO A 86 1.11 -21.13 24.35
CA PRO A 86 1.04 -20.59 25.70
C PRO A 86 -0.41 -20.27 26.12
N PRO A 87 -0.74 -20.27 27.41
CA PRO A 87 -2.09 -19.91 27.87
C PRO A 87 -2.45 -18.47 27.48
N MET A 88 -3.49 -18.30 26.66
CA MET A 88 -3.93 -16.99 26.16
C MET A 88 -4.07 -15.91 27.25
N PRO A 89 -4.64 -16.16 28.44
CA PRO A 89 -4.72 -15.14 29.49
C PRO A 89 -3.36 -14.64 29.97
N GLU A 90 -2.33 -15.50 30.01
CA GLU A 90 -0.97 -15.12 30.39
C GLU A 90 -0.31 -14.29 29.28
N VAL A 91 -0.58 -14.61 28.00
CA VAL A 91 -0.11 -13.82 26.86
C VAL A 91 -0.72 -12.42 26.86
N ILE A 92 -2.04 -12.32 27.04
CA ILE A 92 -2.73 -11.03 27.15
C ILE A 92 -2.10 -10.21 28.29
N GLN A 93 -1.92 -10.81 29.47
CA GLN A 93 -1.30 -10.12 30.61
C GLN A 93 0.13 -9.65 30.31
N TYR A 94 0.93 -10.45 29.61
CA TYR A 94 2.29 -10.09 29.22
C TYR A 94 2.32 -8.84 28.35
N PHE A 95 1.52 -8.79 27.29
CA PHE A 95 1.43 -7.62 26.40
C PHE A 95 0.85 -6.40 27.11
N GLU A 96 -0.26 -6.56 27.83
CA GLU A 96 -0.90 -5.47 28.57
C GLU A 96 -0.02 -4.85 29.67
N SER A 97 0.84 -5.64 30.30
CA SER A 97 1.72 -5.14 31.37
C SER A 97 2.77 -4.14 30.88
N GLN A 98 3.04 -4.14 29.57
CA GLN A 98 4.08 -3.34 28.91
C GLN A 98 3.48 -2.31 27.94
N ALA A 99 2.24 -2.52 27.48
CA ALA A 99 1.55 -1.64 26.56
C ALA A 99 1.04 -0.34 27.22
N PRO A 100 0.99 0.78 26.48
CA PRO A 100 0.38 2.02 26.96
C PRO A 100 -1.15 1.92 27.03
N GLU A 101 -1.77 2.72 27.89
CA GLU A 101 -3.23 2.92 27.87
C GLU A 101 -3.68 3.69 26.63
N LYS A 102 -2.87 4.65 26.18
CA LYS A 102 -3.08 5.46 24.99
C LYS A 102 -1.73 5.92 24.44
N HIS A 103 -1.59 5.97 23.12
CA HIS A 103 -0.42 6.56 22.49
C HIS A 103 -0.37 8.09 22.65
N VAL A 104 0.83 8.62 22.82
CA VAL A 104 1.11 10.05 22.70
C VAL A 104 1.42 10.33 21.24
N LEU A 105 0.50 11.00 20.55
CA LEU A 105 0.63 11.30 19.12
C LEU A 105 1.42 12.59 18.88
N PRO A 106 2.07 12.71 17.71
CA PRO A 106 2.70 13.95 17.26
C PRO A 106 1.75 15.14 17.29
N GLN A 107 2.29 16.33 17.55
CA GLN A 107 1.54 17.57 17.53
C GLN A 107 0.89 17.81 16.17
N GLN A 108 -0.33 18.34 16.18
CA GLN A 108 -1.08 18.75 14.99
C GLN A 108 -1.17 20.28 14.93
N THR A 109 -1.27 20.83 13.73
CA THR A 109 -1.27 22.28 13.47
C THR A 109 -2.55 22.69 12.74
N ALA A 110 -3.47 23.36 13.42
CA ALA A 110 -4.75 23.77 12.82
C ALA A 110 -4.66 25.06 11.97
N ASN A 111 -3.68 25.92 12.25
CA ASN A 111 -3.45 27.16 11.52
C ASN A 111 -1.96 27.24 11.20
N PRO A 112 -1.53 26.69 10.05
CA PRO A 112 -0.14 26.74 9.63
C PRO A 112 0.28 28.20 9.38
N LEU A 113 1.56 28.49 9.57
CA LEU A 113 2.12 29.73 9.05
C LEU A 113 2.15 29.66 7.52
N PRO A 114 2.08 30.80 6.81
CA PRO A 114 2.26 30.81 5.36
C PRO A 114 3.64 30.23 4.99
N GLY A 115 3.66 29.31 4.03
CA GLY A 115 4.87 28.78 3.42
C GLY A 115 5.39 29.66 2.28
N PRO A 116 6.46 29.23 1.58
CA PRO A 116 7.01 29.90 0.41
C PRO A 116 6.00 30.05 -0.75
N VAL A 117 5.14 29.03 -0.92
CA VAL A 117 4.07 29.00 -1.92
C VAL A 117 2.70 28.84 -1.28
N THR A 118 1.66 29.15 -2.06
CA THR A 118 0.26 29.02 -1.62
C THR A 118 -0.47 28.03 -2.51
N PHE A 119 -1.14 27.07 -1.87
CA PHE A 119 -2.02 26.13 -2.56
C PHE A 119 -3.49 26.53 -2.43
N ARG A 120 -4.15 26.77 -3.57
CA ARG A 120 -5.58 27.07 -3.64
C ARG A 120 -6.40 25.82 -3.93
N ARG A 121 -7.13 25.35 -2.93
CA ARG A 121 -7.99 24.16 -3.04
C ARG A 121 -9.24 24.41 -3.92
N GLN A 122 -9.43 23.56 -4.92
CA GLN A 122 -10.65 23.38 -5.70
C GLN A 122 -11.23 21.99 -5.44
N LYS A 123 -12.49 21.94 -4.99
CA LYS A 123 -13.22 20.69 -4.74
C LYS A 123 -13.84 20.17 -6.03
N ILE A 124 -13.71 18.88 -6.29
CA ILE A 124 -14.37 18.21 -7.41
C ILE A 124 -15.49 17.31 -6.87
N PRO A 125 -16.77 17.58 -7.21
CA PRO A 125 -17.88 16.79 -6.71
C PRO A 125 -17.95 15.43 -7.40
N ASN A 126 -18.49 14.43 -6.71
CA ASN A 126 -18.73 13.12 -7.31
C ASN A 126 -19.85 13.22 -8.36
N PRO A 127 -19.63 12.81 -9.63
CA PRO A 127 -20.69 12.75 -10.63
C PRO A 127 -21.84 11.81 -10.22
N ALA A 128 -21.55 10.78 -9.42
CA ALA A 128 -22.52 9.85 -8.86
C ALA A 128 -22.90 10.28 -7.44
N THR A 129 -24.01 11.00 -7.29
CA THR A 129 -24.41 11.67 -6.03
C THR A 129 -24.80 10.74 -4.88
N ASP A 130 -25.04 9.46 -5.16
CA ASP A 130 -25.60 8.50 -4.21
C ASP A 130 -24.54 7.54 -3.63
N GLN A 131 -23.28 7.65 -4.06
CA GLN A 131 -22.18 6.81 -3.61
C GLN A 131 -21.08 7.65 -2.98
N LEU A 132 -20.59 7.17 -1.85
CA LEU A 132 -19.45 7.79 -1.20
C LEU A 132 -18.18 7.58 -2.03
N PRO A 133 -17.27 8.56 -2.02
CA PRO A 133 -16.03 8.47 -2.78
C PRO A 133 -15.17 7.32 -2.27
N GLY A 134 -14.57 6.58 -3.18
CA GLY A 134 -13.62 5.52 -2.90
C GLY A 134 -12.43 5.64 -3.83
N VAL A 135 -11.89 6.85 -4.01
CA VAL A 135 -10.80 7.12 -4.94
C VAL A 135 -9.59 6.29 -4.51
N SER A 136 -9.18 5.37 -5.38
CA SER A 136 -8.17 4.35 -5.10
C SER A 136 -6.86 4.58 -5.83
N ASN A 137 -6.90 5.30 -6.95
CA ASN A 137 -5.72 5.68 -7.70
C ASN A 137 -5.93 7.04 -8.37
N LEU A 138 -4.87 7.84 -8.33
CA LEU A 138 -4.64 9.03 -9.12
C LEU A 138 -3.27 8.84 -9.77
N ASN A 139 -3.16 9.09 -11.08
CA ASN A 139 -1.94 8.84 -11.81
C ASN A 139 -1.78 9.90 -12.91
N TRP A 140 -0.81 10.79 -12.77
CA TRP A 140 -0.58 11.88 -13.71
C TRP A 140 0.23 11.38 -14.92
N THR A 141 -0.29 11.64 -16.12
CA THR A 141 0.35 11.20 -17.35
C THR A 141 0.63 12.39 -18.28
N PRO A 142 1.79 13.05 -18.11
CA PRO A 142 2.15 14.18 -18.96
C PRO A 142 2.38 13.70 -20.41
N ASP A 143 2.11 14.60 -21.34
CA ASP A 143 2.46 14.49 -22.75
C ASP A 143 3.71 15.31 -23.08
N LYS A 144 4.21 15.17 -24.31
CA LYS A 144 5.45 15.83 -24.75
C LYS A 144 5.40 17.37 -24.79
N LYS A 145 4.22 17.97 -24.63
CA LYS A 145 4.00 19.42 -24.68
C LYS A 145 3.79 20.02 -23.29
N GLY A 146 3.89 19.22 -22.23
CA GLY A 146 3.60 19.67 -20.86
C GLY A 146 2.11 19.75 -20.56
N THR A 147 1.23 19.39 -21.51
CA THR A 147 -0.17 19.08 -21.19
C THR A 147 -0.27 17.63 -20.73
N GLY A 148 -1.38 17.21 -20.14
CA GLY A 148 -1.50 15.83 -19.68
C GLY A 148 -2.92 15.48 -19.24
N GLU A 149 -3.06 14.26 -18.74
CA GLU A 149 -4.29 13.80 -18.13
C GLU A 149 -4.02 13.11 -16.80
N LEU A 150 -4.92 13.36 -15.84
CA LEU A 150 -4.90 12.69 -14.55
C LEU A 150 -5.87 11.50 -14.61
N LEU A 151 -5.33 10.30 -14.54
CA LEU A 151 -6.12 9.07 -14.51
C LEU A 151 -6.70 8.88 -13.10
N ILE A 152 -7.89 8.29 -13.02
CA ILE A 152 -8.59 8.08 -11.75
C ILE A 152 -9.33 6.74 -11.75
N THR A 153 -9.25 6.03 -10.64
CA THR A 153 -10.17 4.92 -10.31
C THR A 153 -10.87 5.17 -8.99
N ASP A 154 -12.11 4.71 -8.91
CA ASP A 154 -12.93 4.79 -7.71
C ASP A 154 -13.55 3.43 -7.39
N LEU A 155 -13.19 2.87 -6.24
CA LEU A 155 -13.63 1.56 -5.74
C LEU A 155 -15.10 1.51 -5.37
N GLY A 156 -15.69 2.63 -4.94
CA GLY A 156 -17.07 2.67 -4.46
C GLY A 156 -18.08 2.73 -5.60
N SER A 157 -17.81 3.60 -6.57
CA SER A 157 -18.63 3.84 -7.75
C SER A 157 -18.28 2.92 -8.91
N GLY A 158 -17.07 2.37 -8.93
CA GLY A 158 -16.58 1.56 -10.02
C GLY A 158 -16.07 2.37 -11.22
N GLU A 159 -16.03 3.69 -11.13
CA GLU A 159 -15.59 4.54 -12.23
C GLU A 159 -14.10 4.36 -12.50
N ILE A 160 -13.77 4.31 -13.79
CA ILE A 160 -12.42 4.35 -14.33
C ILE A 160 -12.45 5.46 -15.37
N GLY A 161 -11.58 6.45 -15.23
CA GLY A 161 -11.58 7.56 -16.15
C GLY A 161 -10.32 8.38 -16.12
N ARG A 162 -10.43 9.53 -16.78
CA ARG A 162 -9.38 10.53 -16.86
C ARG A 162 -9.95 11.92 -16.68
N ILE A 163 -9.11 12.84 -16.22
CA ILE A 163 -9.43 14.24 -16.06
C ILE A 163 -8.55 15.01 -17.03
N LEU A 164 -9.20 15.75 -17.93
CA LEU A 164 -8.54 16.62 -18.89
C LEU A 164 -8.58 18.05 -18.35
N PHE A 165 -7.44 18.73 -18.44
CA PHE A 165 -7.31 20.12 -17.99
C PHE A 165 -7.36 21.05 -19.20
N THR A 166 -8.56 21.43 -19.62
CA THR A 166 -8.73 22.35 -20.76
C THR A 166 -8.83 23.78 -20.25
N ALA A 167 -7.79 24.59 -20.52
CA ALA A 167 -7.69 25.97 -20.04
C ALA A 167 -7.83 26.11 -18.51
N GLY A 168 -7.08 25.28 -17.77
CA GLY A 168 -7.08 25.24 -16.29
C GLY A 168 -8.38 24.72 -15.68
N LYS A 169 -9.27 24.11 -16.47
CA LYS A 169 -10.54 23.55 -15.97
C LYS A 169 -10.52 22.03 -16.03
N PRO A 170 -10.65 21.34 -14.88
CA PRO A 170 -10.74 19.89 -14.86
C PRO A 170 -12.07 19.42 -15.45
N ALA A 171 -12.01 18.50 -16.39
CA ALA A 171 -13.16 17.86 -17.01
C ALA A 171 -13.00 16.34 -16.97
N PHE A 172 -13.87 15.65 -16.23
CA PHE A 172 -13.87 14.20 -16.12
C PHE A 172 -14.44 13.54 -17.39
N GLN A 173 -13.75 12.51 -17.87
CA GLN A 173 -14.20 11.62 -18.93
C GLN A 173 -14.15 10.17 -18.42
N SER A 174 -15.32 9.52 -18.33
CA SER A 174 -15.41 8.10 -18.01
C SER A 174 -14.90 7.26 -19.19
N LEU A 175 -14.00 6.32 -18.90
CA LEU A 175 -13.44 5.37 -19.85
C LEU A 175 -14.17 4.02 -19.74
N ALA A 176 -14.45 3.58 -18.51
CA ALA A 176 -15.18 2.36 -18.23
C ALA A 176 -15.77 2.37 -16.82
N LYS A 177 -16.66 1.41 -16.56
CA LYS A 177 -17.16 1.11 -15.21
C LYS A 177 -16.93 -0.36 -14.87
N ARG A 178 -16.31 -0.62 -13.72
CA ARG A 178 -16.02 -1.96 -13.18
C ARG A 178 -16.49 -2.06 -11.74
N ASN A 179 -16.36 -3.23 -11.12
CA ASN A 179 -16.91 -3.39 -9.78
C ASN A 179 -16.01 -2.74 -8.74
N HIS A 180 -14.71 -3.00 -8.78
CA HIS A 180 -13.76 -2.53 -7.76
C HIS A 180 -12.39 -2.20 -8.37
N PRO A 181 -12.28 -1.21 -9.27
CA PRO A 181 -11.00 -0.81 -9.84
C PRO A 181 -10.10 -0.17 -8.77
N ALA A 182 -8.90 -0.71 -8.58
CA ALA A 182 -7.93 -0.22 -7.61
C ALA A 182 -6.83 0.64 -8.24
N HIS A 183 -6.39 0.31 -9.45
CA HIS A 183 -5.30 1.02 -10.11
C HIS A 183 -5.52 1.07 -11.62
N ILE A 184 -5.11 2.17 -12.25
CA ILE A 184 -5.07 2.36 -13.69
C ILE A 184 -3.66 2.77 -14.13
N GLU A 185 -3.16 2.14 -15.19
CA GLU A 185 -1.89 2.50 -15.81
C GLU A 185 -2.06 2.68 -17.32
N ARG A 186 -1.53 3.79 -17.87
CA ARG A 186 -1.42 4.02 -19.32
C ARG A 186 -0.30 3.17 -19.90
N VAL A 187 -0.58 2.40 -20.94
CA VAL A 187 0.39 1.52 -21.60
C VAL A 187 -0.01 1.26 -23.05
N ASP A 188 0.95 0.95 -23.92
CA ASP A 188 0.69 0.41 -25.27
C ASP A 188 1.00 -1.09 -25.25
N LEU A 189 0.10 -1.89 -24.67
CA LEU A 189 0.37 -3.31 -24.37
C LEU A 189 0.38 -4.18 -25.63
N ASN A 190 -0.40 -3.78 -26.64
CA ASN A 190 -0.45 -4.46 -27.94
C ASN A 190 0.56 -3.90 -28.96
N GLN A 191 1.27 -2.82 -28.62
CA GLN A 191 2.23 -2.13 -29.48
C GLN A 191 1.62 -1.69 -30.81
N ASP A 192 0.45 -1.05 -30.75
CA ASP A 192 -0.23 -0.42 -31.88
C ASP A 192 -0.04 1.10 -31.94
N GLN A 193 0.73 1.66 -30.99
CA GLN A 193 1.02 3.09 -30.81
C GLN A 193 -0.17 3.92 -30.33
N HIS A 194 -1.19 3.29 -29.75
CA HIS A 194 -2.25 3.96 -29.00
C HIS A 194 -2.11 3.76 -27.50
N ASP A 195 -2.66 4.72 -26.76
CA ASP A 195 -2.75 4.62 -25.32
C ASP A 195 -3.87 3.64 -24.95
N ASP A 196 -3.50 2.47 -24.42
CA ASP A 196 -4.36 1.54 -23.70
C ASP A 196 -4.24 1.76 -22.18
N TYR A 197 -5.10 1.08 -21.42
CA TYR A 197 -5.01 1.10 -19.96
C TYR A 197 -5.10 -0.27 -19.31
N VAL A 198 -4.12 -0.62 -18.49
CA VAL A 198 -4.18 -1.79 -17.61
C VAL A 198 -4.92 -1.40 -16.33
N ILE A 199 -5.92 -2.20 -15.98
CA ILE A 199 -6.78 -2.00 -14.80
C ILE A 199 -6.59 -3.17 -13.84
N ALA A 200 -6.14 -2.86 -12.63
CA ALA A 200 -6.21 -3.74 -11.47
C ALA A 200 -7.60 -3.64 -10.83
N ASP A 201 -8.24 -4.77 -10.55
CA ASP A 201 -9.54 -4.82 -9.87
C ASP A 201 -9.47 -5.76 -8.67
N LEU A 202 -9.82 -5.24 -7.49
CA LEU A 202 -9.77 -5.96 -6.22
C LEU A 202 -10.79 -7.09 -6.16
N GLY A 203 -11.86 -7.06 -6.96
CA GLY A 203 -12.98 -8.00 -6.88
C GLY A 203 -13.92 -7.76 -5.70
N SER A 204 -13.47 -7.08 -4.64
CA SER A 204 -14.29 -6.62 -3.52
C SER A 204 -13.72 -5.39 -2.83
N PHE A 205 -14.61 -4.59 -2.25
CA PHE A 205 -14.25 -3.46 -1.41
C PHE A 205 -13.61 -3.90 -0.08
N GLY A 206 -14.21 -4.88 0.60
CA GLY A 206 -13.77 -5.33 1.93
C GLY A 206 -12.48 -6.16 1.92
N PRO A 207 -11.75 -6.23 3.05
CA PRO A 207 -10.55 -7.03 3.20
C PRO A 207 -10.91 -8.52 3.42
N GLU A 208 -11.34 -9.19 2.35
CA GLU A 208 -11.72 -10.60 2.38
C GLU A 208 -10.93 -11.43 1.35
N ASP A 209 -10.49 -12.62 1.75
CA ASP A 209 -9.87 -13.57 0.83
C ASP A 209 -10.89 -14.15 -0.14
N HIS A 210 -10.58 -14.09 -1.43
CA HIS A 210 -11.38 -14.67 -2.49
C HIS A 210 -10.60 -14.71 -3.82
N ASP A 211 -11.12 -15.43 -4.81
CA ASP A 211 -10.57 -15.46 -6.18
C ASP A 211 -11.43 -14.64 -7.17
N ARG A 212 -11.77 -13.39 -6.82
CA ARG A 212 -12.64 -12.51 -7.64
C ARG A 212 -11.90 -11.34 -8.30
N GLY A 213 -10.65 -11.07 -7.90
CA GLY A 213 -9.88 -10.01 -8.55
C GLY A 213 -9.39 -10.43 -9.93
N LYS A 214 -8.95 -9.43 -10.68
CA LYS A 214 -8.68 -9.57 -12.10
C LYS A 214 -7.79 -8.44 -12.62
N VAL A 215 -7.16 -8.69 -13.77
CA VAL A 215 -6.45 -7.68 -14.56
C VAL A 215 -7.13 -7.56 -15.92
N THR A 216 -7.52 -6.34 -16.28
CA THR A 216 -8.26 -6.03 -17.52
C THR A 216 -7.52 -4.97 -18.31
N LEU A 217 -7.34 -5.16 -19.61
CA LEU A 217 -6.90 -4.11 -20.52
C LEU A 217 -8.11 -3.38 -21.07
N LEU A 218 -8.09 -2.06 -21.05
CA LEU A 218 -8.95 -1.22 -21.86
C LEU A 218 -8.17 -0.88 -23.13
N MET A 219 -8.41 -1.64 -24.20
CA MET A 219 -7.69 -1.50 -25.46
C MET A 219 -8.38 -0.46 -26.35
N PHE A 220 -7.65 0.49 -26.92
CA PHE A 220 -8.21 1.48 -27.83
C PHE A 220 -8.55 0.83 -29.18
N ASP A 221 -9.76 1.07 -29.67
CA ASP A 221 -10.19 0.61 -30.98
C ASP A 221 -10.34 1.81 -31.93
N GLU A 222 -9.44 1.90 -32.93
CA GLU A 222 -9.42 3.00 -33.89
C GLU A 222 -10.73 3.12 -34.69
N GLU A 223 -11.36 1.99 -35.04
CA GLU A 223 -12.56 1.99 -35.88
C GLU A 223 -13.76 2.63 -35.17
N THR A 224 -13.94 2.32 -33.89
CA THR A 224 -15.05 2.82 -33.07
C THR A 224 -14.69 4.05 -32.24
N GLN A 225 -13.41 4.39 -32.12
CA GLN A 225 -12.86 5.45 -31.26
C GLN A 225 -13.26 5.25 -29.80
N LYS A 226 -13.22 4.00 -29.32
CA LYS A 226 -13.64 3.59 -27.98
C LYS A 226 -12.68 2.58 -27.38
N TYR A 227 -12.72 2.49 -26.05
CA TYR A 227 -12.02 1.46 -25.32
C TYR A 227 -12.82 0.16 -25.24
N ILE A 228 -12.24 -0.92 -25.76
CA ILE A 228 -12.79 -2.27 -25.69
C ILE A 228 -12.07 -3.02 -24.57
N PRO A 229 -12.81 -3.55 -23.58
CA PRO A 229 -12.20 -4.28 -22.50
C PRO A 229 -11.81 -5.70 -22.92
N GLN A 230 -10.53 -6.03 -22.74
CA GLN A 230 -10.02 -7.39 -22.83
C GLN A 230 -9.61 -7.88 -21.43
N GLN A 231 -10.14 -9.04 -21.04
CA GLN A 231 -9.75 -9.67 -19.79
C GLN A 231 -8.39 -10.36 -19.97
N LEU A 232 -7.36 -9.92 -19.23
CA LEU A 232 -6.01 -10.50 -19.33
C LEU A 232 -5.85 -11.69 -18.38
N GLN A 233 -6.30 -11.54 -17.13
CA GLN A 233 -6.26 -12.60 -16.13
C GLN A 233 -7.44 -12.49 -15.14
N GLU A 234 -8.01 -13.64 -14.77
CA GLU A 234 -9.11 -13.75 -13.80
C GLU A 234 -8.76 -14.72 -12.66
N ARG A 235 -9.67 -14.81 -11.69
CA ARG A 235 -9.57 -15.74 -10.55
C ARG A 235 -8.32 -15.48 -9.71
N LEU A 236 -8.05 -14.19 -9.51
CA LEU A 236 -6.97 -13.69 -8.69
C LEU A 236 -7.50 -13.30 -7.31
N GLY A 237 -6.56 -13.16 -6.37
CA GLY A 237 -6.78 -12.46 -5.12
C GLY A 237 -7.22 -11.01 -5.34
N ARG A 238 -7.21 -10.19 -4.30
CA ARG A 238 -7.53 -8.77 -4.45
C ARG A 238 -6.40 -8.04 -5.17
N VAL A 239 -6.50 -7.79 -6.48
CA VAL A 239 -5.43 -7.14 -7.25
C VAL A 239 -5.38 -5.65 -6.95
N ALA A 240 -4.32 -5.21 -6.26
CA ALA A 240 -4.13 -3.82 -5.86
C ALA A 240 -3.37 -3.02 -6.92
N ASP A 241 -2.41 -3.65 -7.60
CA ASP A 241 -1.59 -3.01 -8.62
C ASP A 241 -1.22 -4.00 -9.74
N ALA A 242 -1.03 -3.48 -10.93
CA ALA A 242 -0.56 -4.22 -12.09
C ALA A 242 0.28 -3.30 -12.98
N LYS A 243 1.52 -3.70 -13.25
CA LYS A 243 2.51 -2.91 -14.00
C LYS A 243 3.04 -3.64 -15.20
N ALA A 244 3.24 -2.94 -16.32
CA ALA A 244 3.72 -3.52 -17.57
C ALA A 244 5.16 -3.13 -17.93
N ALA A 245 5.99 -4.12 -18.31
CA ALA A 245 7.32 -3.91 -18.88
C ALA A 245 7.81 -5.18 -19.61
N ASP A 246 8.80 -5.02 -20.49
CA ASP A 246 9.50 -6.14 -21.14
C ASP A 246 10.55 -6.72 -20.18
N PHE A 247 10.14 -7.71 -19.37
CA PHE A 247 11.01 -8.26 -18.32
C PHE A 247 11.88 -9.41 -18.82
N ASP A 248 11.55 -10.06 -19.93
CA ASP A 248 12.35 -11.15 -20.47
C ASP A 248 13.19 -10.78 -21.71
N GLY A 249 12.99 -9.57 -22.25
CA GLY A 249 13.76 -9.01 -23.34
C GLY A 249 13.34 -9.53 -24.71
N ASP A 250 12.17 -10.15 -24.83
CA ASP A 250 11.66 -10.66 -26.11
C ASP A 250 10.94 -9.60 -26.95
N GLY A 251 10.75 -8.41 -26.37
CA GLY A 251 10.20 -7.23 -27.02
C GLY A 251 8.69 -7.11 -26.93
N ASP A 252 7.98 -8.02 -26.25
CA ASP A 252 6.61 -7.77 -25.81
C ASP A 252 6.56 -7.31 -24.34
N LEU A 253 5.40 -6.79 -23.91
CA LEU A 253 5.24 -6.31 -22.54
C LEU A 253 4.57 -7.41 -21.70
N ASP A 254 5.25 -7.79 -20.63
CA ASP A 254 4.75 -8.65 -19.57
C ASP A 254 4.01 -7.85 -18.49
N LEU A 255 3.47 -8.52 -17.47
CA LEU A 255 2.89 -7.86 -16.29
C LEU A 255 3.43 -8.40 -14.97
N ILE A 256 3.72 -7.49 -14.03
CA ILE A 256 3.79 -7.81 -12.60
C ILE A 256 2.46 -7.44 -11.96
N VAL A 257 1.90 -8.36 -11.19
CA VAL A 257 0.57 -8.21 -10.57
C VAL A 257 0.68 -8.43 -9.08
N ALA A 258 0.36 -7.39 -8.31
CA ALA A 258 0.33 -7.42 -6.85
C ALA A 258 -1.09 -7.75 -6.36
N GLU A 259 -1.27 -8.94 -5.80
CA GLU A 259 -2.49 -9.28 -5.08
C GLU A 259 -2.32 -8.87 -3.60
N PHE A 260 -3.19 -8.04 -3.03
CA PHE A 260 -3.08 -7.66 -1.61
C PHE A 260 -3.49 -8.81 -0.69
N GLY A 261 -4.70 -9.37 -0.87
CA GLY A 261 -5.19 -10.51 -0.10
C GLY A 261 -5.09 -10.38 1.44
N TRP A 262 -5.27 -11.49 2.16
CA TRP A 262 -5.04 -11.53 3.61
C TRP A 262 -4.42 -12.84 4.10
N GLN A 263 -5.12 -13.97 4.13
CA GLN A 263 -4.59 -15.23 4.71
C GLN A 263 -4.37 -16.33 3.67
N LYS A 264 -5.21 -16.35 2.62
CA LYS A 264 -5.24 -17.41 1.61
C LYS A 264 -4.88 -16.92 0.22
N THR A 265 -4.88 -15.61 0.03
CA THR A 265 -4.54 -14.91 -1.22
C THR A 265 -3.60 -13.76 -0.90
N GLY A 266 -2.97 -13.15 -1.92
CA GLY A 266 -2.15 -11.95 -1.73
C GLY A 266 -0.74 -11.99 -2.36
N ARG A 267 -0.55 -12.86 -3.35
CA ARG A 267 0.76 -13.17 -3.92
C ARG A 267 1.26 -12.07 -4.84
N LEU A 268 2.55 -12.11 -5.14
CA LEU A 268 3.13 -11.41 -6.28
C LEU A 268 3.21 -12.36 -7.48
N LEU A 269 2.65 -11.94 -8.61
CA LEU A 269 2.61 -12.72 -9.83
C LEU A 269 3.40 -12.05 -10.96
N TYR A 270 4.02 -12.88 -11.78
CA TYR A 270 4.53 -12.52 -13.10
C TYR A 270 3.63 -13.17 -14.14
N LEU A 271 3.05 -12.35 -15.01
CA LEU A 271 2.28 -12.79 -16.16
C LEU A 271 3.17 -12.57 -17.37
N LYS A 272 3.84 -13.64 -17.81
CA LYS A 272 4.63 -13.63 -19.04
C LYS A 272 3.71 -13.56 -20.23
N ASN A 273 3.93 -12.63 -21.13
CA ASN A 273 3.20 -12.51 -22.37
C ASN A 273 3.61 -13.68 -23.30
N ASP A 274 2.62 -14.46 -23.74
CA ASP A 274 2.79 -15.58 -24.69
C ASP A 274 1.76 -15.42 -25.81
N SER A 275 1.55 -14.17 -26.22
CA SER A 275 0.47 -13.80 -27.11
C SER A 275 0.76 -14.26 -28.53
N PRO A 276 -0.11 -15.08 -29.16
CA PRO A 276 0.05 -15.43 -30.56
C PRO A 276 -0.29 -14.26 -31.50
N SER A 277 -0.93 -13.20 -30.99
CA SER A 277 -1.25 -11.97 -31.73
C SER A 277 -1.46 -10.77 -30.80
N LYS A 278 -1.38 -9.57 -31.38
CA LYS A 278 -1.54 -8.29 -30.68
C LYS A 278 -2.99 -7.96 -30.23
N ILE A 279 -3.99 -8.71 -30.66
CA ILE A 279 -5.42 -8.40 -30.37
C ILE A 279 -6.03 -9.34 -29.32
N ASN A 280 -5.47 -10.54 -29.15
CA ASN A 280 -5.95 -11.52 -28.18
C ASN A 280 -4.81 -11.90 -27.25
N LEU A 281 -4.39 -10.91 -26.45
CA LEU A 281 -3.29 -11.09 -25.52
C LEU A 281 -3.54 -12.24 -24.54
N LYS A 282 -2.52 -13.06 -24.34
CA LYS A 282 -2.52 -14.23 -23.44
C LYS A 282 -1.25 -14.23 -22.62
N PHE A 283 -1.41 -14.67 -21.37
CA PHE A 283 -0.32 -14.68 -20.44
C PHE A 283 -0.16 -16.04 -19.76
N GLU A 284 1.09 -16.46 -19.58
CA GLU A 284 1.46 -17.54 -18.68
C GLU A 284 1.70 -16.99 -17.28
N LYS A 285 1.00 -17.56 -16.28
CA LYS A 285 1.08 -17.10 -14.89
C LYS A 285 2.15 -17.85 -14.10
N GLN A 286 3.06 -17.10 -13.50
CA GLN A 286 4.04 -17.56 -12.52
C GLN A 286 3.84 -16.84 -11.18
N VAL A 287 4.01 -17.55 -10.07
CA VAL A 287 4.07 -16.94 -8.72
C VAL A 287 5.52 -16.58 -8.44
N LEU A 288 5.81 -15.30 -8.22
CA LEU A 288 7.14 -14.83 -7.85
C LEU A 288 7.35 -14.87 -6.35
N ASP A 289 6.34 -14.50 -5.57
CA ASP A 289 6.36 -14.52 -4.11
C ASP A 289 4.99 -14.95 -3.58
N ASP A 290 4.97 -15.87 -2.63
CA ASP A 290 3.74 -16.44 -2.08
C ASP A 290 3.25 -15.75 -0.80
N ARG A 291 4.03 -14.80 -0.26
CA ARG A 291 3.57 -13.90 0.80
C ARG A 291 2.34 -13.16 0.35
N HIS A 292 1.45 -12.91 1.30
CA HIS A 292 0.31 -12.03 1.09
C HIS A 292 0.71 -10.56 1.30
N GLY A 293 -0.23 -9.64 1.11
CA GLY A 293 -0.03 -8.22 1.35
C GLY A 293 0.67 -7.47 0.21
N ALA A 294 0.90 -8.07 -0.96
CA ALA A 294 1.52 -7.38 -2.09
C ALA A 294 0.61 -6.22 -2.56
N SER A 295 1.07 -4.97 -2.42
CA SER A 295 0.20 -3.80 -2.58
C SER A 295 0.62 -2.83 -3.67
N HIS A 296 1.93 -2.67 -3.92
CA HIS A 296 2.49 -1.68 -4.82
C HIS A 296 3.62 -2.30 -5.65
N VAL A 297 3.75 -1.87 -6.89
CA VAL A 297 4.88 -2.23 -7.76
C VAL A 297 5.44 -0.96 -8.40
N VAL A 298 6.75 -0.75 -8.25
CA VAL A 298 7.48 0.30 -8.95
C VAL A 298 8.56 -0.32 -9.82
N ILE A 299 8.65 0.09 -11.09
CA ILE A 299 9.59 -0.46 -12.08
C ILE A 299 10.73 0.54 -12.28
N THR A 300 11.97 0.06 -12.25
CA THR A 300 13.17 0.84 -12.56
C THR A 300 14.37 -0.09 -12.77
N ASP A 301 15.46 0.41 -13.32
CA ASP A 301 16.74 -0.30 -13.39
C ASP A 301 17.61 0.13 -12.19
N PHE A 302 17.53 -0.61 -11.07
CA PHE A 302 18.17 -0.23 -9.81
C PHE A 302 19.69 -0.42 -9.84
N ASN A 303 20.15 -1.45 -10.55
CA ASN A 303 21.55 -1.83 -10.59
C ASN A 303 22.28 -1.27 -11.84
N ARG A 304 21.56 -0.57 -12.72
CA ARG A 304 22.03 0.04 -13.98
C ARG A 304 22.61 -0.98 -14.95
N ASP A 305 22.08 -2.20 -14.98
CA ASP A 305 22.52 -3.25 -15.90
C ASP A 305 21.77 -3.25 -17.24
N GLY A 306 20.78 -2.37 -17.40
CA GLY A 306 19.96 -2.21 -18.59
C GLY A 306 18.75 -3.12 -18.64
N LEU A 307 18.53 -3.97 -17.63
CA LEU A 307 17.31 -4.75 -17.45
C LEU A 307 16.39 -4.01 -16.48
N LEU A 308 15.09 -4.00 -16.78
CA LEU A 308 14.13 -3.42 -15.86
C LEU A 308 13.93 -4.35 -14.66
N ASP A 309 14.25 -3.85 -13.47
CA ASP A 309 13.92 -4.43 -12.18
C ASP A 309 12.55 -3.92 -11.71
N PHE A 310 12.10 -4.40 -10.56
CA PHE A 310 11.00 -3.77 -9.85
C PHE A 310 11.10 -3.97 -8.34
N VAL A 311 10.38 -3.14 -7.58
CA VAL A 311 10.24 -3.26 -6.13
C VAL A 311 8.78 -3.44 -5.77
N THR A 312 8.53 -4.30 -4.77
CA THR A 312 7.19 -4.55 -4.24
C THR A 312 7.16 -4.38 -2.73
N LEU A 313 6.10 -3.71 -2.27
CA LEU A 313 5.73 -3.65 -0.86
C LEU A 313 4.80 -4.82 -0.52
N PHE A 314 5.17 -5.59 0.51
CA PHE A 314 4.32 -6.56 1.18
C PHE A 314 3.91 -6.00 2.55
N SER A 315 2.67 -5.51 2.63
CA SER A 315 2.06 -4.98 3.85
C SER A 315 1.49 -6.12 4.72
N GLN A 316 0.58 -5.80 5.66
CA GLN A 316 0.08 -6.72 6.68
C GLN A 316 1.22 -7.12 7.64
N GLU A 317 1.24 -8.34 8.18
CA GLU A 317 2.25 -8.76 9.16
C GLU A 317 3.68 -8.86 8.63
N HIS A 318 3.88 -8.77 7.31
CA HIS A 318 5.19 -8.89 6.71
C HIS A 318 5.97 -7.58 6.79
N GLU A 319 5.31 -6.45 6.55
CA GLU A 319 5.89 -5.09 6.59
C GLU A 319 7.30 -5.01 5.93
N ILE A 320 7.41 -5.56 4.72
CA ILE A 320 8.71 -5.76 4.02
C ILE A 320 8.65 -5.24 2.59
N ILE A 321 9.74 -4.63 2.15
CA ILE A 321 9.95 -4.14 0.79
C ILE A 321 11.05 -4.99 0.15
N ILE A 322 10.73 -5.62 -0.99
CA ILE A 322 11.64 -6.51 -1.73
C ILE A 322 11.89 -5.95 -3.12
N ALA A 323 13.17 -5.86 -3.50
CA ALA A 323 13.60 -5.65 -4.87
C ALA A 323 13.72 -6.98 -5.60
N PHE A 324 13.24 -7.02 -6.83
CA PHE A 324 13.32 -8.15 -7.75
C PHE A 324 14.23 -7.73 -8.89
N LEU A 325 15.52 -8.02 -8.73
CA LEU A 325 16.55 -7.68 -9.70
C LEU A 325 16.47 -8.65 -10.88
N ASN A 326 16.23 -8.13 -12.07
CA ASN A 326 16.06 -8.90 -13.28
C ASN A 326 17.40 -9.50 -13.72
N GLN A 327 17.39 -10.79 -14.03
CA GLN A 327 18.55 -11.56 -14.49
C GLN A 327 18.43 -11.98 -15.97
N GLY A 328 17.45 -11.42 -16.67
CA GLY A 328 17.05 -11.78 -18.02
C GLY A 328 16.17 -13.04 -18.07
N ASP A 329 15.48 -13.22 -19.19
CA ASP A 329 14.58 -14.34 -19.46
C ASP A 329 13.45 -14.49 -18.40
N GLY A 330 12.96 -13.37 -17.82
CA GLY A 330 11.89 -13.36 -16.83
C GLY A 330 12.28 -13.95 -15.47
N ARG A 331 13.58 -13.98 -15.14
CA ARG A 331 14.10 -14.48 -13.85
C ARG A 331 14.54 -13.34 -12.96
N PHE A 332 14.18 -13.43 -11.68
CA PHE A 332 14.46 -12.35 -10.71
C PHE A 332 15.22 -12.86 -9.49
N LYS A 333 16.22 -12.10 -9.07
CA LYS A 333 16.90 -12.25 -7.77
C LYS A 333 16.24 -11.33 -6.76
N LYS A 334 15.84 -11.89 -5.62
CA LYS A 334 15.23 -11.11 -4.53
C LYS A 334 16.29 -10.51 -3.63
N GLU A 335 16.15 -9.23 -3.31
CA GLU A 335 16.92 -8.53 -2.29
C GLU A 335 15.97 -7.78 -1.35
N THR A 336 16.24 -7.83 -0.05
CA THR A 336 15.45 -7.06 0.92
C THR A 336 15.91 -5.61 0.90
N VAL A 337 15.02 -4.71 0.53
CA VAL A 337 15.26 -3.26 0.57
C VAL A 337 15.14 -2.77 2.01
N TYR A 338 14.03 -3.12 2.65
CA TYR A 338 13.73 -2.72 4.02
C TYR A 338 12.77 -3.72 4.66
N GLN A 339 12.93 -3.94 5.96
CA GLN A 339 12.03 -4.73 6.80
C GLN A 339 11.68 -3.86 8.00
N ALA A 340 10.39 -3.55 8.19
CA ALA A 340 9.98 -2.78 9.35
C ALA A 340 10.26 -3.56 10.64
N SER A 341 10.45 -2.82 11.73
CA SER A 341 10.81 -3.39 13.04
C SER A 341 9.67 -4.13 13.74
N ASP A 342 8.44 -4.03 13.24
CA ASP A 342 7.24 -4.59 13.88
C ASP A 342 6.23 -5.03 12.81
N PRO A 343 5.49 -6.13 12.99
CA PRO A 343 4.46 -6.58 12.04
C PRO A 343 3.19 -5.68 12.01
N ALA A 344 3.02 -4.77 12.96
CA ALA A 344 1.92 -3.80 13.00
C ALA A 344 2.43 -2.38 12.69
N TYR A 345 3.38 -2.27 11.75
CA TYR A 345 4.00 -0.98 11.41
C TYR A 345 3.09 -0.08 10.57
N GLY A 346 2.21 -0.69 9.77
CA GLY A 346 1.21 -0.04 8.93
C GLY A 346 1.75 0.46 7.60
N SER A 347 2.59 -0.31 6.88
CA SER A 347 3.12 0.08 5.56
C SER A 347 2.00 0.37 4.56
N SER A 348 2.02 1.56 3.97
CA SER A 348 0.90 2.04 3.16
C SER A 348 1.26 2.29 1.69
N SER A 349 2.35 2.99 1.38
CA SER A 349 2.75 3.28 0.00
C SER A 349 4.26 3.32 -0.20
N ILE A 350 4.70 3.12 -1.44
CA ILE A 350 6.07 3.37 -1.91
C ILE A 350 6.07 4.14 -3.23
N SER A 351 7.05 5.01 -3.44
CA SER A 351 7.33 5.67 -4.72
C SER A 351 8.84 5.88 -4.92
N LEU A 352 9.28 5.94 -6.17
CA LEU A 352 10.68 6.18 -6.53
C LEU A 352 10.95 7.68 -6.56
N VAL A 353 12.08 8.10 -5.99
CA VAL A 353 12.51 9.51 -5.96
C VAL A 353 14.00 9.58 -5.66
N ASP A 354 14.72 10.57 -6.19
CA ASP A 354 16.11 10.87 -5.84
C ASP A 354 16.10 12.05 -4.85
N ILE A 355 15.99 11.76 -3.54
CA ILE A 355 15.72 12.79 -2.51
C ILE A 355 16.95 13.66 -2.28
N ASP A 356 18.15 13.08 -2.32
CA ASP A 356 19.41 13.79 -2.07
C ASP A 356 20.15 14.23 -3.34
N GLN A 357 19.57 13.96 -4.51
CA GLN A 357 20.07 14.34 -5.83
C GLN A 357 21.46 13.76 -6.14
N ASP A 358 21.75 12.56 -5.63
CA ASP A 358 23.01 11.86 -5.92
C ASP A 358 22.97 11.06 -7.23
N GLY A 359 21.78 10.97 -7.84
CA GLY A 359 21.52 10.32 -9.12
C GLY A 359 21.05 8.87 -9.00
N ASP A 360 21.10 8.26 -7.81
CA ASP A 360 20.55 6.95 -7.52
C ASP A 360 19.08 7.10 -7.08
N LEU A 361 18.19 6.25 -7.60
CA LEU A 361 16.79 6.29 -7.18
C LEU A 361 16.63 5.62 -5.81
N ASP A 362 15.99 6.35 -4.89
CA ASP A 362 15.59 5.92 -3.56
C ASP A 362 14.12 5.45 -3.53
N LEU A 363 13.64 5.09 -2.34
CA LEU A 363 12.20 4.94 -2.08
C LEU A 363 11.71 5.92 -1.02
N LEU A 364 10.69 6.68 -1.38
CA LEU A 364 9.79 7.33 -0.44
C LEU A 364 8.76 6.32 0.03
N TYR A 365 8.67 6.11 1.34
CA TYR A 365 7.86 5.08 1.95
C TYR A 365 6.98 5.68 3.06
N THR A 366 5.71 5.30 3.12
CA THR A 366 4.79 5.76 4.17
C THR A 366 4.34 4.61 5.06
N ASN A 367 4.19 4.90 6.35
CA ASN A 367 3.53 4.01 7.28
C ASN A 367 2.52 4.77 8.14
N GLY A 368 1.29 4.26 8.17
CA GLY A 368 0.17 4.93 8.82
C GLY A 368 -1.14 4.16 8.76
N ASP A 369 -1.21 3.05 8.02
CA ASP A 369 -2.42 2.25 8.02
C ASP A 369 -2.73 1.69 9.41
N THR A 370 -4.02 1.62 9.70
CA THR A 370 -4.56 1.17 10.99
C THR A 370 -5.76 0.25 10.81
N MET A 371 -5.97 -0.35 9.64
CA MET A 371 -7.12 -1.24 9.42
C MET A 371 -7.10 -2.50 10.31
N ASP A 372 -5.92 -2.87 10.79
CA ASP A 372 -5.68 -4.00 11.68
C ASP A 372 -6.30 -3.80 13.08
N SER A 373 -6.07 -2.63 13.68
CA SER A 373 -6.25 -2.31 15.10
C SER A 373 -7.04 -1.04 15.38
N PHE A 374 -7.12 -0.14 14.41
CA PHE A 374 -7.62 1.24 14.51
C PHE A 374 -6.83 2.15 15.46
N ASP A 375 -5.67 1.69 15.97
CA ASP A 375 -4.81 2.46 16.84
C ASP A 375 -3.95 3.43 16.02
N LEU A 376 -4.09 4.73 16.30
CA LEU A 376 -3.13 5.73 15.83
C LEU A 376 -1.83 5.59 16.63
N ARG A 377 -0.70 5.54 15.93
CA ARG A 377 0.61 5.20 16.53
C ARG A 377 1.62 6.33 16.35
N PRO A 378 2.52 6.54 17.33
CA PRO A 378 3.58 7.55 17.23
C PRO A 378 4.64 7.18 16.20
N SER A 379 4.66 5.93 15.74
CA SER A 379 5.54 5.43 14.68
C SER A 379 5.09 5.81 13.27
N HIS A 380 3.87 6.32 13.08
CA HIS A 380 3.38 6.74 11.77
C HIS A 380 4.20 7.91 11.22
N SER A 381 4.68 7.79 9.98
CA SER A 381 5.56 8.79 9.36
C SER A 381 5.77 8.59 7.86
N LEU A 382 6.37 9.61 7.25
CA LEU A 382 7.10 9.48 5.99
C LEU A 382 8.52 8.97 6.28
N GLN A 383 9.02 8.12 5.41
CA GLN A 383 10.31 7.45 5.50
C GLN A 383 11.05 7.62 4.18
N TRP A 384 12.37 7.74 4.26
CA TRP A 384 13.27 7.73 3.11
C TRP A 384 14.15 6.48 3.22
N LEU A 385 14.13 5.65 2.19
CA LEU A 385 14.99 4.48 2.06
C LEU A 385 16.05 4.81 1.01
N GLU A 386 17.21 5.27 1.47
CA GLU A 386 18.31 5.77 0.64
C GLU A 386 19.10 4.61 0.01
N ASN A 387 19.22 4.65 -1.30
CA ASN A 387 19.94 3.70 -2.12
C ASN A 387 21.42 4.09 -2.24
N ARG A 388 22.25 3.57 -1.33
CA ARG A 388 23.71 3.75 -1.39
C ARG A 388 24.43 2.73 -2.28
N GLY A 389 23.72 2.11 -3.23
CA GLY A 389 24.23 1.04 -4.09
C GLY A 389 24.38 -0.33 -3.40
N THR A 390 23.83 -0.50 -2.19
CA THR A 390 23.85 -1.79 -1.46
C THR A 390 22.52 -2.04 -0.75
N PHE A 391 22.13 -3.32 -0.66
CA PHE A 391 21.00 -3.76 0.15
C PHE A 391 21.43 -4.18 1.57
N PRO A 392 20.60 -3.97 2.60
CA PRO A 392 19.36 -3.18 2.57
C PRO A 392 19.65 -1.68 2.42
N PHE A 393 18.65 -0.92 1.96
CA PHE A 393 18.75 0.53 1.85
C PHE A 393 18.89 1.19 3.23
N HIS A 394 19.47 2.38 3.26
CA HIS A 394 19.66 3.11 4.49
C HIS A 394 18.37 3.84 4.88
N HIS A 395 17.80 3.46 6.02
CA HIS A 395 16.51 3.98 6.46
C HIS A 395 16.65 5.30 7.24
N HIS A 396 15.89 6.30 6.82
CA HIS A 396 15.68 7.56 7.51
C HIS A 396 14.20 7.75 7.81
N ARG A 397 13.91 8.26 9.01
CA ARG A 397 12.59 8.75 9.37
C ARG A 397 12.52 10.25 9.08
N ILE A 398 11.70 10.64 8.12
CA ILE A 398 11.61 12.03 7.64
C ILE A 398 10.80 12.86 8.63
N ALA A 399 9.50 12.59 8.70
CA ALA A 399 8.59 13.40 9.49
C ALA A 399 7.45 12.58 10.07
N PRO A 400 7.08 12.81 11.34
CA PRO A 400 5.90 12.20 11.93
C PRO A 400 4.63 12.69 11.24
N LEU A 401 3.78 11.75 10.83
CA LEU A 401 2.48 12.05 10.24
C LEU A 401 1.50 10.94 10.62
N THR A 402 0.63 11.23 11.57
CA THR A 402 -0.36 10.27 12.07
C THR A 402 -1.30 9.83 10.94
N GLY A 403 -1.31 8.54 10.62
CA GLY A 403 -2.11 8.01 9.52
C GLY A 403 -1.54 8.26 8.12
N ALA A 404 -0.24 8.53 7.98
CA ALA A 404 0.43 8.68 6.69
C ALA A 404 0.12 7.50 5.76
N TYR A 405 -0.54 7.76 4.63
CA TYR A 405 -1.06 6.68 3.79
C TYR A 405 -0.48 6.70 2.37
N CYS A 406 -0.34 7.89 1.79
CA CYS A 406 0.28 8.06 0.48
C CYS A 406 1.13 9.34 0.48
N ALA A 407 2.21 9.33 -0.31
CA ALA A 407 3.07 10.48 -0.51
C ALA A 407 3.54 10.57 -1.96
N THR A 408 3.65 11.80 -2.44
CA THR A 408 4.19 12.20 -3.74
C THR A 408 5.34 13.20 -3.51
N HIS A 409 6.01 13.59 -4.58
CA HIS A 409 7.23 14.40 -4.53
C HIS A 409 7.34 15.31 -5.76
N GLY A 410 8.15 16.35 -5.65
CA GLY A 410 8.37 17.33 -6.71
C GLY A 410 8.98 18.61 -6.16
N ASP A 411 9.46 19.49 -7.02
CA ASP A 411 9.93 20.83 -6.63
C ASP A 411 8.70 21.77 -6.57
N PHE A 412 8.11 21.96 -5.39
CA PHE A 412 6.85 22.70 -5.26
C PHE A 412 7.06 24.22 -5.08
N ASP A 413 8.26 24.65 -4.69
CA ASP A 413 8.57 26.08 -4.54
C ASP A 413 9.56 26.64 -5.56
N GLY A 414 10.07 25.79 -6.45
CA GLY A 414 10.92 26.15 -7.58
C GLY A 414 12.37 26.43 -7.18
N ASP A 415 12.81 25.96 -6.01
CA ASP A 415 14.17 26.20 -5.51
C ASP A 415 15.20 25.18 -6.02
N GLY A 416 14.71 24.11 -6.66
CA GLY A 416 15.49 23.09 -7.33
C GLY A 416 15.81 21.87 -6.47
N ASP A 417 15.38 21.81 -5.21
CA ASP A 417 15.40 20.58 -4.42
C ASP A 417 14.07 19.79 -4.53
N ILE A 418 14.06 18.55 -4.02
CA ILE A 418 12.87 17.69 -4.11
C ILE A 418 12.08 17.76 -2.80
N ASP A 419 10.91 18.37 -2.86
CA ASP A 419 9.96 18.38 -1.76
C ASP A 419 9.09 17.12 -1.74
N LEU A 420 8.35 16.94 -0.64
CA LEU A 420 7.37 15.86 -0.47
C LEU A 420 5.99 16.42 -0.16
N ALA A 421 4.94 15.75 -0.63
CA ALA A 421 3.58 16.01 -0.17
C ALA A 421 2.92 14.68 0.22
N ALA A 422 2.24 14.65 1.36
CA ALA A 422 1.60 13.45 1.86
C ALA A 422 0.17 13.68 2.32
N CYS A 423 -0.61 12.61 2.25
CA CYS A 423 -1.98 12.58 2.73
C CYS A 423 -2.18 11.48 3.78
N THR A 424 -3.20 11.65 4.61
CA THR A 424 -3.51 10.71 5.68
C THR A 424 -4.82 9.97 5.47
N MET A 425 -4.85 8.70 5.86
CA MET A 425 -6.06 7.91 6.01
C MET A 425 -6.09 7.28 7.40
N THR A 426 -7.18 7.49 8.12
CA THR A 426 -7.40 7.02 9.49
C THR A 426 -8.84 6.55 9.67
N TRP A 427 -9.05 5.54 10.51
CA TRP A 427 -10.41 5.08 10.81
C TRP A 427 -11.04 5.81 12.01
N ASP A 428 -10.38 6.87 12.47
CA ASP A 428 -10.85 7.76 13.54
C ASP A 428 -11.37 9.09 12.98
N TYR A 429 -12.70 9.20 12.96
CA TYR A 429 -13.46 10.35 12.44
C TYR A 429 -13.82 11.39 13.52
N GLN A 430 -13.34 11.23 14.76
CA GLN A 430 -13.78 12.07 15.87
C GLN A 430 -13.08 13.43 15.89
N GLU A 431 -11.77 13.46 15.68
CA GLU A 431 -10.95 14.66 15.80
C GLU A 431 -10.35 15.07 14.44
N PRO A 432 -10.36 16.37 14.09
CA PRO A 432 -9.63 16.85 12.93
C PRO A 432 -8.11 16.71 13.15
N ARG A 433 -7.38 16.52 12.06
CA ARG A 433 -5.93 16.33 12.03
C ARG A 433 -5.34 16.94 10.77
N ASN A 434 -4.01 17.03 10.68
CA ASN A 434 -3.36 17.37 9.43
C ASN A 434 -3.54 16.22 8.44
N THR A 435 -4.30 16.47 7.39
CA THR A 435 -4.77 15.44 6.43
C THR A 435 -4.04 15.53 5.10
N VAL A 436 -3.52 16.71 4.75
CA VAL A 436 -2.62 16.97 3.63
C VAL A 436 -1.50 17.87 4.13
N VAL A 437 -0.25 17.48 3.89
CA VAL A 437 0.94 18.20 4.36
C VAL A 437 1.98 18.22 3.25
N TRP A 438 2.47 19.41 2.91
CA TRP A 438 3.67 19.60 2.11
C TRP A 438 4.88 19.69 3.05
N TYR A 439 6.02 19.15 2.62
CA TYR A 439 7.27 19.13 3.34
C TYR A 439 8.33 19.75 2.42
N GLU A 440 8.67 21.01 2.72
CA GLU A 440 9.70 21.78 2.00
C GLU A 440 11.08 21.24 2.40
N GLN A 441 11.87 20.77 1.45
CA GLN A 441 13.24 20.39 1.71
C GLN A 441 14.08 21.67 1.87
N GLN A 442 15.07 21.61 2.78
CA GLN A 442 16.00 22.75 3.00
C GLN A 442 17.45 22.33 2.79
N LYS A 443 17.70 21.04 2.99
CA LYS A 443 18.92 20.30 2.70
C LYS A 443 18.51 18.84 2.47
N PRO A 444 19.31 18.04 1.75
CA PRO A 444 19.09 16.60 1.61
C PRO A 444 18.68 15.91 2.92
N GLY A 445 17.44 15.40 2.97
CA GLY A 445 16.85 14.70 4.11
C GLY A 445 16.31 15.59 5.26
N GLU A 446 16.46 16.91 5.20
CA GLU A 446 15.97 17.86 6.20
C GLU A 446 14.76 18.65 5.67
N PHE A 447 13.58 18.39 6.25
CA PHE A 447 12.31 18.94 5.77
C PHE A 447 11.59 19.82 6.78
N ILE A 448 10.92 20.87 6.30
CA ILE A 448 10.01 21.75 7.06
C ILE A 448 8.56 21.45 6.67
N PRO A 449 7.69 21.07 7.62
CA PRO A 449 6.29 20.77 7.31
C PRO A 449 5.43 22.03 7.17
N HIS A 450 4.68 22.10 6.08
CA HIS A 450 3.62 23.05 5.76
C HIS A 450 2.27 22.33 5.60
N PRO A 451 1.49 22.18 6.68
CA PRO A 451 0.17 21.58 6.57
C PRO A 451 -0.75 22.37 5.65
N LEU A 452 -1.40 21.70 4.69
CA LEU A 452 -2.30 22.31 3.73
C LEU A 452 -3.78 22.13 4.11
N ASP A 453 -4.10 21.01 4.77
CA ASP A 453 -5.45 20.71 5.25
C ASP A 453 -5.44 20.30 6.73
N TYR A 454 -6.42 20.79 7.47
CA TYR A 454 -6.71 20.37 8.84
C TYR A 454 -8.18 20.01 8.97
N SER A 455 -8.50 18.74 8.72
CA SER A 455 -9.88 18.28 8.60
C SER A 455 -10.07 16.86 9.13
N LYS A 456 -11.29 16.33 8.96
CA LYS A 456 -11.62 14.91 9.21
C LYS A 456 -11.55 14.08 7.92
N GLY A 457 -11.00 14.66 6.85
CA GLY A 457 -10.87 14.05 5.54
C GLY A 457 -10.08 12.75 5.60
N GLN A 458 -10.36 11.89 4.63
CA GLN A 458 -9.75 10.58 4.48
C GLN A 458 -9.20 10.49 3.08
N HIS A 459 -7.88 10.41 2.96
CA HIS A 459 -7.22 10.50 1.68
C HIS A 459 -6.37 9.27 1.46
N ALA A 460 -6.78 8.45 0.49
CA ALA A 460 -6.06 7.23 0.13
C ALA A 460 -4.94 7.48 -0.88
N VAL A 461 -5.01 8.59 -1.62
CA VAL A 461 -4.07 8.89 -2.70
C VAL A 461 -3.83 10.38 -2.83
N ILE A 462 -2.59 10.73 -3.16
CA ILE A 462 -2.14 12.07 -3.53
C ILE A 462 -1.21 11.95 -4.73
N GLU A 463 -1.36 12.83 -5.72
CA GLU A 463 -0.55 12.84 -6.93
C GLU A 463 -0.15 14.28 -7.28
N ALA A 464 1.12 14.46 -7.66
CA ALA A 464 1.66 15.74 -8.09
C ALA A 464 1.74 15.84 -9.62
N GLY A 465 1.55 17.03 -10.16
CA GLY A 465 1.74 17.31 -11.58
C GLY A 465 1.41 18.74 -11.92
N ASP A 466 2.01 19.26 -12.98
CA ASP A 466 1.65 20.58 -13.55
C ASP A 466 0.35 20.41 -14.35
N PHE A 467 -0.80 20.56 -13.69
CA PHE A 467 -2.09 20.20 -14.28
C PHE A 467 -2.63 21.29 -15.20
N ASP A 468 -2.29 22.57 -14.95
CA ASP A 468 -2.71 23.68 -15.80
C ASP A 468 -1.62 24.25 -16.72
N ALA A 469 -0.45 23.62 -16.74
CA ALA A 469 0.69 23.93 -17.60
C ALA A 469 1.28 25.33 -17.34
N ASP A 470 1.26 25.79 -16.09
CA ASP A 470 1.84 27.07 -15.67
C ASP A 470 3.29 26.96 -15.21
N GLY A 471 3.79 25.73 -15.02
CA GLY A 471 5.16 25.41 -14.65
C GLY A 471 5.35 25.13 -13.16
N ASP A 472 4.32 25.34 -12.34
CA ASP A 472 4.33 25.02 -10.91
C ASP A 472 3.62 23.65 -10.70
N LEU A 473 4.16 22.81 -9.82
CA LEU A 473 3.54 21.51 -9.56
C LEU A 473 2.31 21.66 -8.64
N ASP A 474 1.17 21.19 -9.12
CA ASP A 474 -0.09 21.09 -8.36
C ASP A 474 -0.20 19.76 -7.61
N LEU A 475 -1.21 19.64 -6.74
CA LEU A 475 -1.56 18.39 -6.06
C LEU A 475 -3.01 17.97 -6.32
N ALA A 476 -3.25 16.71 -6.65
CA ALA A 476 -4.56 16.08 -6.64
C ALA A 476 -4.67 15.12 -5.46
N VAL A 477 -5.72 15.24 -4.65
CA VAL A 477 -5.92 14.44 -3.44
C VAL A 477 -7.28 13.74 -3.50
N GLY A 478 -7.26 12.41 -3.54
CA GLY A 478 -8.46 11.57 -3.63
C GLY A 478 -9.11 11.32 -2.27
N ASN A 479 -10.44 11.37 -2.20
CA ASN A 479 -11.16 11.05 -0.96
C ASN A 479 -11.60 9.59 -0.91
N PHE A 480 -11.55 9.02 0.29
CA PHE A 480 -11.96 7.64 0.58
C PHE A 480 -12.90 7.61 1.79
N GLU A 481 -14.21 7.57 1.53
CA GLU A 481 -15.26 7.53 2.55
C GLU A 481 -16.01 6.18 2.51
N PRO A 482 -15.66 5.22 3.37
CA PRO A 482 -16.24 3.88 3.35
C PRO A 482 -17.64 3.80 3.99
N ARG A 483 -18.11 4.88 4.65
CA ARG A 483 -19.39 4.90 5.39
C ARG A 483 -20.02 6.29 5.41
N GLU A 484 -21.35 6.32 5.43
CA GLU A 484 -22.11 7.58 5.53
C GLU A 484 -21.75 8.25 6.85
N THR A 485 -21.12 9.42 6.75
CA THR A 485 -20.94 10.28 7.91
C THR A 485 -22.21 11.13 8.07
N ASN A 486 -22.54 11.57 9.29
CA ASN A 486 -23.67 12.50 9.53
C ASN A 486 -23.44 13.90 8.90
N GLN A 487 -22.59 14.02 7.87
CA GLN A 487 -22.28 15.26 7.20
C GLN A 487 -23.40 15.61 6.23
N SER A 488 -23.87 16.86 6.32
CA SER A 488 -24.95 17.43 5.53
C SER A 488 -24.49 18.01 4.18
N ALA A 489 -23.21 17.88 3.83
CA ALA A 489 -22.63 18.35 2.58
C ALA A 489 -22.46 17.18 1.59
N PRO A 490 -22.60 17.41 0.27
CA PRO A 490 -22.29 16.39 -0.73
C PRO A 490 -20.82 15.96 -0.58
N ALA A 491 -20.58 14.65 -0.64
CA ALA A 491 -19.25 14.09 -0.50
C ALA A 491 -18.34 14.62 -1.64
N GLU A 492 -17.20 15.18 -1.25
CA GLU A 492 -16.17 15.63 -2.17
C GLU A 492 -15.49 14.39 -2.75
N TRP A 493 -15.35 14.30 -4.07
CA TRP A 493 -14.79 13.11 -4.71
C TRP A 493 -13.27 13.09 -4.61
N PHE A 494 -12.66 14.18 -5.07
CA PHE A 494 -11.26 14.50 -4.87
C PHE A 494 -11.13 16.03 -4.88
N SER A 495 -9.95 16.52 -4.56
CA SER A 495 -9.63 17.95 -4.65
C SER A 495 -8.35 18.17 -5.44
N ILE A 496 -8.28 19.30 -6.12
CA ILE A 496 -7.05 19.82 -6.72
C ILE A 496 -6.59 20.99 -5.87
N TRP A 497 -5.31 21.07 -5.60
CA TRP A 497 -4.65 22.14 -4.88
C TRP A 497 -3.73 22.81 -5.88
N TRP A 498 -4.21 23.93 -6.41
CA TRP A 498 -3.48 24.70 -7.41
C TRP A 498 -2.32 25.43 -6.75
N ASN A 499 -1.10 25.20 -7.22
CA ASN A 499 0.06 25.91 -6.72
C ASN A 499 0.13 27.28 -7.39
N ASP A 500 -0.09 28.37 -6.64
CA ASP A 500 -0.05 29.71 -7.21
C ASP A 500 1.40 30.25 -7.34
N GLY A 501 2.42 29.38 -7.16
CA GLY A 501 3.84 29.67 -7.28
C GLY A 501 4.43 30.56 -6.17
N PRO A 502 5.76 30.82 -6.19
CA PRO A 502 6.40 31.71 -5.24
C PRO A 502 6.05 33.19 -5.51
N GLY A 503 5.21 33.78 -4.66
CA GLY A 503 5.07 35.25 -4.55
C GLY A 503 3.88 35.93 -5.22
N ASN A 504 2.69 35.32 -5.25
CA ASN A 504 1.43 36.00 -5.64
C ASN A 504 0.77 36.81 -4.50
#